data_AF-A0A6P0MB59-F1
#
_entry.id   AF-A0A6P0MB59-F1
#
_cell.length_a   1.000
_cell.length_b   1.000
_cell.length_c   1.000
_cell.angle_alpha   90.00
_cell.angle_beta   90.00
_cell.angle_gamma   90.00
#
_symmetry.space_group_name_H-M   'P 1'
#
loop_
_entity.id
_entity.type
_entity.pdbx_description
1 polymer ?
#
loop_
_entity_poly.entity_id
_entity_poly.type
_entity_poly.pdbx_seq_one_letter_code
_entity_poly.pdbx_strand_id
1 'polypeptide(L)'
;YCLGTDLTRGARYSFVYFPAVIVLVAAALAVSNRNPSTANPSDNSSPRRAKTIALVWLMGFLSSITVVSNLGYQKYYRPDLLVPIIEQKSSVPILIATTHNTLVQTGEMMGLAWEFQQKADQKLSSVNPQFILAHQDQIQCQQTNCPAAITLKQTVAELSSTLDLWLVNFNATVEELPNCSAEDSVNNLITVDGYQAQVYHCLSPKDSAVSYQPLAVSRQPSAYFIQ
;
A
#
# COMPACT_ATOMS: atom_id res chain seq x y z
N TYR A 1 -9.08 -16.47 9.32
CA TYR A 1 -8.24 -16.14 10.50
C TYR A 1 -8.13 -17.23 11.58
N CYS A 2 -8.88 -18.35 11.56
CA CYS A 2 -8.86 -19.35 12.66
C CYS A 2 -7.72 -20.40 12.65
N LEU A 3 -6.85 -20.47 11.63
CA LEU A 3 -5.87 -21.56 11.48
C LEU A 3 -4.46 -21.08 11.06
N GLY A 4 -4.15 -19.78 11.23
CA GLY A 4 -2.86 -19.19 10.81
C GLY A 4 -2.63 -19.19 9.29
N THR A 5 -3.47 -19.88 8.52
CA THR A 5 -3.55 -19.85 7.06
C THR A 5 -4.74 -18.99 6.66
N ASP A 6 -4.44 -17.97 5.86
CA ASP A 6 -5.40 -17.03 5.31
C ASP A 6 -6.16 -17.71 4.14
N LEU A 7 -7.05 -18.65 4.47
CA LEU A 7 -7.86 -19.42 3.52
C LEU A 7 -8.73 -18.51 2.62
N THR A 8 -8.96 -17.28 3.08
CA THR A 8 -9.65 -16.19 2.36
C THR A 8 -8.83 -15.62 1.20
N ARG A 9 -7.50 -15.81 1.16
CA ARG A 9 -6.68 -15.40 -0.01
C ARG A 9 -6.90 -16.28 -1.24
N GLY A 10 -7.15 -17.58 -1.06
CA GLY A 10 -7.25 -18.55 -2.18
C GLY A 10 -8.59 -18.56 -2.89
N ALA A 11 -9.70 -18.43 -2.14
CA ALA A 11 -11.05 -18.47 -2.72
C ALA A 11 -11.33 -17.30 -3.68
N ARG A 12 -10.65 -16.15 -3.50
CA ARG A 12 -10.73 -14.99 -4.39
C ARG A 12 -10.33 -15.30 -5.83
N TYR A 13 -9.48 -16.32 -6.05
CA TYR A 13 -8.91 -16.64 -7.36
C TYR A 13 -9.43 -17.93 -7.97
N SER A 14 -10.23 -18.73 -7.25
CA SER A 14 -10.90 -19.88 -7.87
C SER A 14 -12.31 -19.54 -8.32
N PHE A 15 -12.36 -18.99 -9.52
CA PHE A 15 -13.60 -18.67 -10.23
C PHE A 15 -14.46 -19.91 -10.54
N VAL A 16 -13.88 -21.12 -10.50
CA VAL A 16 -14.54 -22.38 -10.86
C VAL A 16 -15.06 -23.13 -9.63
N TYR A 17 -14.30 -23.17 -8.53
CA TYR A 17 -14.70 -23.96 -7.36
C TYR A 17 -15.95 -23.40 -6.68
N PHE A 18 -16.06 -22.08 -6.55
CA PHE A 18 -17.19 -21.48 -5.83
C PHE A 18 -18.54 -21.71 -6.54
N PRO A 19 -18.69 -21.45 -7.86
CA PRO A 19 -19.91 -21.81 -8.58
C PRO A 19 -20.19 -23.31 -8.57
N ALA A 20 -19.17 -24.16 -8.70
CA ALA A 20 -19.34 -25.62 -8.71
C ALA A 20 -19.90 -26.15 -7.38
N VAL A 21 -19.40 -25.64 -6.25
CA VAL A 21 -19.91 -26.01 -4.91
C VAL A 21 -21.34 -25.53 -4.72
N ILE A 22 -21.67 -24.31 -5.17
CA ILE A 22 -23.05 -23.79 -5.11
C ILE A 22 -24.00 -24.67 -5.92
N VAL A 23 -23.62 -25.05 -7.15
CA VAL A 23 -24.43 -25.94 -8.00
C VAL A 23 -24.62 -27.32 -7.34
N LEU A 24 -23.57 -27.88 -6.73
CA LEU A 24 -23.64 -29.17 -6.05
C LEU A 24 -24.58 -29.12 -4.84
N VAL A 25 -24.46 -28.08 -4.00
CA VAL A 25 -25.35 -27.88 -2.84
C VAL A 25 -26.80 -27.67 -3.30
N ALA A 26 -27.02 -26.87 -4.34
CA ALA A 26 -28.34 -26.67 -4.92
C ALA A 26 -28.94 -27.97 -5.48
N ALA A 27 -28.14 -28.79 -6.16
CA ALA A 27 -28.56 -30.09 -6.67
C ALA A 27 -28.90 -31.07 -5.54
N ALA A 28 -28.08 -31.13 -4.48
CA ALA A 28 -28.34 -31.98 -3.32
C ALA A 28 -29.65 -31.58 -2.61
N LEU A 29 -29.89 -30.27 -2.44
CA LEU A 29 -31.14 -29.75 -1.88
C LEU A 29 -32.34 -30.02 -2.80
N ALA A 30 -32.17 -29.87 -4.12
CA ALA A 30 -33.23 -30.15 -5.10
C ALA A 30 -33.63 -31.63 -5.10
N VAL A 31 -32.66 -32.54 -5.00
CA VAL A 31 -32.90 -33.99 -4.90
C VAL A 31 -33.54 -34.34 -3.56
N SER A 32 -33.04 -33.79 -2.44
CA SER A 32 -33.59 -34.03 -1.10
C SER A 32 -35.04 -33.54 -0.96
N ASN A 33 -35.46 -32.56 -1.76
CA ASN A 33 -36.83 -32.03 -1.77
C ASN A 33 -37.77 -32.73 -2.78
N ARG A 34 -37.30 -33.74 -3.52
CA ARG A 34 -38.16 -34.59 -4.35
C ARG A 34 -38.78 -35.69 -3.49
N ASN A 35 -39.93 -35.40 -2.88
CA ASN A 35 -40.82 -36.47 -2.40
C ASN A 35 -41.66 -36.99 -3.58
N PRO A 36 -41.59 -38.29 -3.94
CA PRO A 36 -42.59 -38.92 -4.78
C PRO A 36 -43.75 -39.34 -3.88
N SER A 37 -44.64 -38.42 -3.56
CA SER A 37 -45.91 -38.78 -2.93
C SER A 37 -46.95 -37.81 -3.43
N THR A 38 -47.82 -38.34 -4.29
CA THR A 38 -49.17 -37.86 -4.61
C THR A 38 -49.65 -36.78 -3.63
N ALA A 39 -49.47 -35.52 -3.99
CA ALA A 39 -49.92 -34.39 -3.19
C ALA A 39 -51.00 -33.66 -3.98
N ASN A 40 -52.21 -33.68 -3.43
CA ASN A 40 -53.25 -32.72 -3.78
C ASN A 40 -52.67 -31.29 -3.73
N PRO A 41 -53.07 -30.40 -4.64
CA PRO A 41 -52.46 -29.08 -4.82
C PRO A 41 -52.73 -28.08 -3.68
N SER A 42 -53.28 -28.51 -2.52
CA SER A 42 -53.71 -27.60 -1.46
C SER A 42 -52.92 -27.67 -0.14
N ASP A 43 -51.91 -28.54 0.01
CA ASP A 43 -51.15 -28.61 1.26
C ASP A 43 -49.83 -27.82 1.17
N ASN A 44 -49.97 -26.50 1.32
CA ASN A 44 -48.92 -25.51 1.03
C ASN A 44 -47.90 -25.30 2.16
N SER A 45 -47.90 -26.10 3.23
CA SER A 45 -47.00 -25.82 4.36
C SER A 45 -46.53 -27.08 5.09
N SER A 46 -45.74 -27.91 4.40
CA SER A 46 -44.87 -28.85 5.13
C SER A 46 -43.83 -28.03 5.93
N PRO A 47 -43.76 -28.18 7.27
CA PRO A 47 -42.83 -27.41 8.11
C PRO A 47 -41.36 -27.68 7.76
N ARG A 48 -41.05 -28.80 7.08
CA ARG A 48 -39.70 -29.07 6.57
C ARG A 48 -39.33 -28.16 5.43
N ARG A 49 -40.24 -27.91 4.48
CA ARG A 49 -39.98 -27.07 3.30
C ARG A 49 -39.77 -25.62 3.71
N ALA A 50 -40.58 -25.11 4.65
CA ALA A 50 -40.42 -23.77 5.20
C ALA A 50 -39.07 -23.59 5.92
N LYS A 51 -38.61 -24.60 6.69
CA LYS A 51 -37.29 -24.58 7.34
C LYS A 51 -36.14 -24.59 6.34
N THR A 52 -36.23 -25.38 5.27
CA THR A 52 -35.21 -25.39 4.20
C THR A 52 -35.13 -24.05 3.49
N ILE A 53 -36.27 -23.44 3.14
CA ILE A 53 -36.31 -22.12 2.51
C ILE A 53 -35.72 -21.05 3.43
N ALA A 54 -36.07 -21.07 4.72
CA ALA A 54 -35.53 -20.14 5.71
C ALA A 54 -34.01 -20.27 5.86
N LEU A 55 -33.47 -21.50 5.83
CA LEU A 55 -32.02 -21.74 5.93
C LEU A 55 -31.27 -21.23 4.68
N VAL A 56 -31.82 -21.46 3.48
CA VAL A 56 -31.23 -20.94 2.24
C VAL A 56 -31.24 -19.41 2.24
N TRP A 57 -32.34 -18.79 2.67
CA TRP A 57 -32.42 -17.33 2.84
C TRP A 57 -31.40 -16.81 3.84
N LEU A 58 -31.25 -17.48 4.99
CA LEU A 58 -30.27 -17.11 6.01
C LEU A 58 -28.83 -17.18 5.45
N MET A 59 -28.49 -18.28 4.76
CA MET A 59 -27.16 -18.46 4.16
C MET A 59 -26.88 -17.44 3.05
N GLY A 60 -27.88 -17.14 2.22
CA GLY A 60 -27.78 -16.11 1.19
C GLY A 60 -27.63 -14.71 1.78
N PHE A 61 -28.38 -14.40 2.83
CA PHE A 61 -28.30 -13.12 3.54
C PHE A 61 -26.93 -12.94 4.21
N LEU A 62 -26.45 -13.94 4.95
CA LEU A 62 -25.10 -13.90 5.53
C LEU A 62 -24.01 -13.75 4.46
N SER A 63 -24.15 -14.45 3.32
CA SER A 63 -23.22 -14.33 2.19
C SER A 63 -23.25 -12.93 1.56
N SER A 64 -24.43 -12.31 1.44
CA SER A 64 -24.56 -10.94 0.94
C SER A 64 -23.91 -9.94 1.89
N ILE A 65 -24.09 -10.11 3.21
CA ILE A 65 -23.44 -9.26 4.22
C ILE A 65 -21.92 -9.34 4.09
N THR A 66 -21.33 -10.52 3.93
CA THR A 66 -19.87 -10.66 3.76
C THR A 66 -19.35 -10.01 2.48
N VAL A 67 -20.13 -10.00 1.39
CA VAL A 67 -19.78 -9.31 0.14
C VAL A 67 -19.90 -7.78 0.29
N VAL A 68 -21.04 -7.28 0.77
CA VAL A 68 -21.32 -5.84 0.91
C VAL A 68 -20.38 -5.20 1.94
N SER A 69 -20.08 -5.91 3.02
CA SER A 69 -19.15 -5.44 4.05
C SER A 69 -17.69 -5.57 3.62
N ASN A 70 -17.41 -6.05 2.41
CA ASN A 70 -16.06 -6.25 1.86
C ASN A 70 -15.17 -7.18 2.72
N LEU A 71 -15.74 -7.92 3.68
CA LEU A 71 -15.00 -8.80 4.60
C LEU A 71 -14.23 -9.90 3.86
N GLY A 72 -14.75 -10.36 2.71
CA GLY A 72 -14.10 -11.37 1.87
C GLY A 72 -13.13 -10.81 0.82
N TYR A 73 -13.11 -9.49 0.60
CA TYR A 73 -12.38 -8.87 -0.52
C TYR A 73 -11.47 -7.72 -0.11
N GLN A 74 -11.45 -7.35 1.18
CA GLN A 74 -10.60 -6.32 1.74
C GLN A 74 -9.16 -6.51 1.25
N LYS A 75 -8.69 -5.55 0.44
CA LYS A 75 -7.31 -5.55 -0.05
C LYS A 75 -6.39 -5.37 1.15
N TYR A 76 -5.33 -6.17 1.19
CA TYR A 76 -4.34 -6.14 2.27
C TYR A 76 -3.60 -4.80 2.34
N TYR A 77 -3.40 -4.15 1.19
CA TYR A 77 -2.76 -2.84 1.07
C TYR A 77 -3.79 -1.71 1.18
N ARG A 78 -3.63 -0.82 2.16
CA ARG A 78 -4.53 0.31 2.44
C ARG A 78 -3.86 1.68 2.20
N PRO A 79 -3.79 2.14 0.94
CA PRO A 79 -3.19 3.43 0.62
C PRO A 79 -3.97 4.61 1.22
N ASP A 80 -5.27 4.45 1.46
CA ASP A 80 -6.15 5.42 2.12
C ASP A 80 -5.71 5.78 3.54
N LEU A 81 -4.99 4.87 4.21
CA LEU A 81 -4.45 5.09 5.55
C LEU A 81 -3.03 5.66 5.53
N LEU A 82 -2.20 5.26 4.55
CA LEU A 82 -0.80 5.71 4.46
C LEU A 82 -0.69 7.12 3.86
N VAL A 83 -1.46 7.45 2.82
CA VAL A 83 -1.39 8.76 2.15
C VAL A 83 -1.60 9.94 3.10
N PRO A 84 -2.63 9.97 3.98
CA PRO A 84 -2.78 11.04 4.97
C PRO A 84 -1.57 11.21 5.90
N ILE A 85 -0.90 10.10 6.27
CA ILE A 85 0.29 10.14 7.13
C ILE A 85 1.45 10.79 6.38
N ILE A 86 1.64 10.42 5.10
CA ILE A 86 2.66 11.02 4.24
C ILE A 86 2.43 12.53 4.11
N GLU A 87 1.21 12.95 3.81
CA GLU A 87 0.86 14.36 3.62
C GLU A 87 1.01 15.18 4.91
N GLN A 88 0.72 14.60 6.06
CA GLN A 88 0.88 15.28 7.35
C GLN A 88 2.37 15.48 7.69
N LYS A 89 3.22 14.51 7.36
CA LYS A 89 4.65 14.56 7.68
C LYS A 89 5.47 15.36 6.67
N SER A 90 5.03 15.46 5.43
CA SER A 90 5.80 16.09 4.36
C SER A 90 5.22 17.42 3.92
N SER A 91 6.02 18.48 4.12
CA SER A 91 5.69 19.85 3.70
C SER A 91 6.42 20.28 2.41
N VAL A 92 7.33 19.44 1.92
CA VAL A 92 8.13 19.66 0.71
C VAL A 92 7.75 18.65 -0.39
N PRO A 93 8.22 18.80 -1.65
CA PRO A 93 7.97 17.81 -2.70
C PRO A 93 8.38 16.41 -2.25
N ILE A 94 7.57 15.42 -2.60
CA ILE A 94 7.73 14.04 -2.12
C ILE A 94 8.22 13.14 -3.25
N LEU A 95 9.20 12.30 -2.94
CA LEU A 95 9.64 11.20 -3.79
C LEU A 95 9.35 9.87 -3.09
N ILE A 96 8.53 9.03 -3.69
CA ILE A 96 8.18 7.71 -3.15
C ILE A 96 8.93 6.64 -3.94
N ALA A 97 9.78 5.87 -3.27
CA ALA A 97 10.55 4.80 -3.89
C ALA A 97 10.13 3.43 -3.35
N THR A 98 9.99 2.46 -4.25
CA THR A 98 9.78 1.05 -3.90
C THR A 98 10.72 0.16 -4.69
N THR A 99 11.04 -1.01 -4.14
CA THR A 99 11.74 -2.05 -4.91
C THR A 99 10.79 -2.75 -5.86
N HIS A 100 11.20 -2.93 -7.11
CA HIS A 100 10.41 -3.60 -8.13
C HIS A 100 11.05 -4.91 -8.57
N ASN A 101 10.34 -6.01 -8.35
CA ASN A 101 10.70 -7.36 -8.76
C ASN A 101 9.54 -8.02 -9.51
N THR A 102 8.31 -7.78 -9.05
CA THR A 102 7.07 -8.35 -9.57
C THR A 102 6.01 -7.27 -9.75
N LEU A 103 4.94 -7.62 -10.47
CA LEU A 103 3.77 -6.75 -10.67
C LEU A 103 3.04 -6.38 -9.38
N VAL A 104 3.26 -7.11 -8.28
CA VAL A 104 2.64 -6.78 -6.98
C VAL A 104 3.09 -5.40 -6.51
N GLN A 105 4.40 -5.11 -6.56
CA GLN A 105 4.94 -3.82 -6.14
C GLN A 105 4.47 -2.67 -7.05
N THR A 106 4.32 -2.93 -8.35
CA THR A 106 3.72 -1.98 -9.28
C THR A 106 2.28 -1.67 -8.89
N GLY A 107 1.48 -2.69 -8.54
CA GLY A 107 0.12 -2.51 -8.05
C GLY A 107 0.04 -1.76 -6.72
N GLU A 108 0.97 -2.03 -5.79
CA GLU A 108 1.09 -1.31 -4.51
C GLU A 108 1.36 0.18 -4.73
N MET A 109 2.30 0.50 -5.61
CA MET A 109 2.67 1.88 -5.95
C MET A 109 1.57 2.60 -6.73
N MET A 110 0.93 1.93 -7.69
CA MET A 110 -0.22 2.47 -8.41
C MET A 110 -1.39 2.75 -7.45
N GLY A 111 -1.59 1.92 -6.42
CA GLY A 111 -2.58 2.15 -5.38
C GLY A 111 -2.33 3.45 -4.61
N LEU A 112 -1.08 3.71 -4.23
CA LEU A 112 -0.71 4.98 -3.60
C LEU A 112 -0.89 6.16 -4.56
N ALA A 113 -0.38 6.05 -5.79
CA ALA A 113 -0.51 7.10 -6.80
C ALA A 113 -1.98 7.45 -7.07
N TRP A 114 -2.86 6.46 -7.13
CA TRP A 114 -4.30 6.65 -7.31
C TRP A 114 -4.94 7.43 -6.15
N GLU A 115 -4.58 7.12 -4.90
CA GLU A 115 -5.12 7.86 -3.74
C GLU A 115 -4.63 9.31 -3.70
N PHE A 116 -3.35 9.56 -4.00
CA PHE A 116 -2.85 10.93 -4.15
C PHE A 116 -3.57 11.69 -5.26
N GLN A 117 -3.79 11.05 -6.41
CA GLN A 117 -4.52 11.65 -7.53
C GLN A 117 -5.95 11.99 -7.15
N GLN A 118 -6.68 11.06 -6.51
CA GLN A 118 -8.06 11.32 -6.08
C GLN A 118 -8.14 12.51 -5.13
N LYS A 119 -7.22 12.63 -4.18
CA LYS A 119 -7.18 13.77 -3.27
C LYS A 119 -6.79 15.07 -3.96
N ALA A 120 -5.86 15.03 -4.92
CA ALA A 120 -5.50 16.19 -5.73
C ALA A 120 -6.68 16.69 -6.57
N ASP A 121 -7.43 15.78 -7.21
CA ASP A 121 -8.64 16.11 -7.99
C ASP A 121 -9.73 16.73 -7.10
N GLN A 122 -9.85 16.25 -5.86
CA GLN A 122 -10.75 16.82 -4.84
C GLN A 122 -10.20 18.11 -4.20
N LYS A 123 -9.01 18.58 -4.60
CA LYS A 123 -8.28 19.72 -4.02
C LYS A 123 -8.06 19.60 -2.51
N LEU A 124 -8.02 18.37 -2.01
CA LEU A 124 -7.77 18.05 -0.61
C LEU A 124 -6.27 18.01 -0.29
N SER A 125 -5.44 17.86 -1.33
CA SER A 125 -4.00 17.75 -1.21
C SER A 125 -3.30 18.65 -2.24
N SER A 126 -2.28 19.37 -1.78
CA SER A 126 -1.40 20.19 -2.62
C SER A 126 -0.08 19.49 -2.98
N VAL A 127 0.10 18.27 -2.51
CA VAL A 127 1.32 17.48 -2.70
C VAL A 127 1.21 16.72 -4.02
N ASN A 128 2.25 16.82 -4.86
CA ASN A 128 2.36 16.04 -6.08
C ASN A 128 3.58 15.10 -5.99
N PRO A 129 3.38 13.85 -5.54
CA PRO A 129 4.48 12.91 -5.34
C PRO A 129 5.03 12.40 -6.67
N GLN A 130 6.35 12.24 -6.73
CA GLN A 130 7.03 11.49 -7.78
C GLN A 130 7.27 10.06 -7.31
N PHE A 131 7.36 9.13 -8.25
CA PHE A 131 7.45 7.71 -7.96
C PHE A 131 8.64 7.06 -8.67
N ILE A 132 9.37 6.20 -7.95
CA ILE A 132 10.46 5.40 -8.51
C ILE A 132 10.24 3.93 -8.19
N LEU A 133 10.17 3.12 -9.26
CA LEU A 133 10.23 1.67 -9.17
C LEU A 133 11.68 1.23 -9.43
N ALA A 134 12.43 1.02 -8.36
CA ALA A 134 13.83 0.63 -8.45
C ALA A 134 13.93 -0.89 -8.66
N HIS A 135 14.27 -1.31 -9.88
CA HIS A 135 14.25 -2.73 -10.24
C HIS A 135 15.34 -3.54 -9.52
N GLN A 136 14.98 -4.73 -9.05
CA GLN A 136 15.91 -5.75 -8.56
C GLN A 136 15.36 -7.17 -8.82
N ASP A 137 16.27 -8.11 -9.05
CA ASP A 137 15.92 -9.52 -9.33
C ASP A 137 15.60 -10.32 -8.06
N GLN A 138 16.11 -9.87 -6.91
CA GLN A 138 15.90 -10.54 -5.63
C GLN A 138 14.77 -9.86 -4.84
N ILE A 139 13.98 -10.67 -4.12
CA ILE A 139 12.88 -10.15 -3.28
C ILE A 139 13.43 -9.32 -2.12
N GLN A 140 14.54 -9.76 -1.52
CA GLN A 140 15.29 -9.02 -0.52
C GLN A 140 16.77 -9.07 -0.87
N CYS A 141 17.41 -7.91 -0.88
CA CYS A 141 18.84 -7.79 -1.10
C CYS A 141 19.49 -7.17 0.14
N GLN A 142 20.35 -7.94 0.80
CA GLN A 142 21.04 -7.53 2.04
C GLN A 142 22.47 -7.05 1.78
N GLN A 143 22.93 -7.10 0.53
CA GLN A 143 24.27 -6.69 0.13
C GLN A 143 24.35 -5.17 -0.02
N THR A 144 25.57 -4.62 -0.04
CA THR A 144 25.80 -3.18 -0.18
C THR A 144 25.60 -2.67 -1.62
N ASN A 145 25.61 -3.58 -2.60
CA ASN A 145 25.56 -3.28 -4.03
C ASN A 145 24.21 -3.64 -4.70
N CYS A 146 23.11 -3.53 -3.96
CA CYS A 146 21.78 -3.83 -4.51
C CYS A 146 21.44 -2.89 -5.68
N PRO A 147 21.02 -3.42 -6.86
CA PRO A 147 20.69 -2.60 -8.03
C PRO A 147 19.63 -1.52 -7.75
N ALA A 148 18.63 -1.86 -6.93
CA ALA A 148 17.59 -0.91 -6.52
C ALA A 148 18.15 0.24 -5.67
N ALA A 149 19.05 -0.05 -4.72
CA ALA A 149 19.69 0.97 -3.89
C ALA A 149 20.63 1.86 -4.71
N ILE A 150 21.34 1.30 -5.69
CA ILE A 150 22.20 2.07 -6.61
C ILE A 150 21.35 3.03 -7.45
N THR A 151 20.28 2.53 -8.05
CA THR A 151 19.35 3.33 -8.86
C THR A 151 18.74 4.47 -8.04
N LEU A 152 18.35 4.18 -6.79
CA LEU A 152 17.84 5.18 -5.86
C LEU A 152 18.88 6.27 -5.59
N LYS A 153 20.12 5.89 -5.24
CA LYS A 153 21.21 6.84 -4.97
C LYS A 153 21.48 7.75 -6.16
N GLN A 154 21.53 7.19 -7.36
CA GLN A 154 21.74 7.94 -8.60
C GLN A 154 20.60 8.92 -8.84
N THR A 155 19.36 8.47 -8.70
CA THR A 155 18.19 9.33 -8.93
C THR A 155 18.15 10.48 -7.92
N VAL A 156 18.36 10.20 -6.63
CA VAL A 156 18.41 11.23 -5.58
C VAL A 156 19.54 12.23 -5.83
N ALA A 157 20.71 11.77 -6.31
CA ALA A 157 21.83 12.66 -6.63
C ALA A 157 21.54 13.58 -7.84
N GLU A 158 20.74 13.12 -8.80
CA GLU A 158 20.30 13.93 -9.95
C GLU A 158 19.22 14.96 -9.57
N LEU A 159 18.41 14.67 -8.55
CA LEU A 159 17.39 15.59 -8.05
C LEU A 159 18.04 16.69 -7.18
N SER A 160 18.23 17.87 -7.76
CA SER A 160 18.85 19.03 -7.10
C SER A 160 17.93 19.84 -6.15
N SER A 161 16.74 19.33 -5.83
CA SER A 161 15.72 20.01 -5.02
C SER A 161 15.61 19.44 -3.60
N THR A 162 15.29 20.29 -2.63
CA THR A 162 14.84 19.86 -1.29
C THR A 162 13.59 18.99 -1.42
N LEU A 163 13.64 17.76 -0.91
CA LEU A 163 12.55 16.80 -1.02
C LEU A 163 12.50 15.85 0.16
N ASP A 164 11.33 15.27 0.39
CA ASP A 164 11.16 14.15 1.33
C ASP A 164 11.14 12.85 0.54
N LEU A 165 12.09 11.97 0.83
CA LEU A 165 12.19 10.65 0.26
C LEU A 165 11.50 9.64 1.17
N TRP A 166 10.48 8.98 0.64
CA TRP A 166 9.73 7.92 1.29
C TRP A 166 10.10 6.58 0.68
N LEU A 167 10.77 5.74 1.45
CA LEU A 167 11.05 4.35 1.08
C LEU A 167 9.89 3.48 1.52
N VAL A 168 9.07 3.03 0.57
CA VAL A 168 7.87 2.22 0.84
C VAL A 168 8.09 0.80 0.34
N ASN A 169 7.98 -0.19 1.24
CA ASN A 169 8.27 -1.61 0.98
C ASN A 169 9.60 -1.80 0.25
N PHE A 170 10.61 -1.01 0.63
CA PHE A 170 11.89 -0.98 -0.05
C PHE A 170 12.81 -2.06 0.51
N ASN A 171 12.94 -3.17 -0.22
CA ASN A 171 13.64 -4.37 0.23
C ASN A 171 15.11 -4.44 -0.24
N ALA A 172 15.83 -3.33 -0.11
CA ALA A 172 17.27 -3.26 -0.35
C ALA A 172 17.95 -2.41 0.72
N THR A 173 19.12 -2.82 1.17
CA THR A 173 19.92 -2.04 2.13
C THR A 173 20.38 -0.75 1.47
N VAL A 174 19.96 0.40 2.03
CA VAL A 174 20.39 1.73 1.57
C VAL A 174 21.42 2.26 2.55
N GLU A 175 22.70 2.16 2.19
CA GLU A 175 23.78 2.86 2.91
C GLU A 175 23.78 4.33 2.48
N GLU A 176 24.10 5.25 3.40
CA GLU A 176 24.32 6.70 3.20
C GLU A 176 23.81 7.29 1.87
N LEU A 177 22.69 8.00 1.95
CA LEU A 177 22.15 8.80 0.85
C LEU A 177 22.79 10.19 0.85
N PRO A 178 23.25 10.71 -0.31
CA PRO A 178 23.88 12.01 -0.38
C PRO A 178 22.89 13.12 -0.01
N ASN A 179 23.26 13.97 0.96
CA ASN A 179 22.45 15.09 1.45
C ASN A 179 21.09 14.72 2.05
N CYS A 180 20.89 13.45 2.44
CA CYS A 180 19.66 13.01 3.09
C CYS A 180 19.96 12.51 4.50
N SER A 181 19.20 13.02 5.48
CA SER A 181 19.19 12.49 6.84
C SER A 181 17.93 11.67 7.05
N ALA A 182 18.07 10.46 7.60
CA ALA A 182 16.92 9.76 8.16
C ALA A 182 16.32 10.63 9.29
N GLU A 183 14.99 10.59 9.45
CA GLU A 183 14.37 11.12 10.67
C GLU A 183 15.02 10.40 11.88
N ASP A 184 15.40 11.05 12.99
CA ASP A 184 16.15 10.37 14.08
C ASP A 184 15.25 9.73 15.15
N SER A 185 14.02 9.39 14.79
CA SER A 185 13.07 8.84 15.76
C SER A 185 13.32 7.34 15.94
N VAL A 186 13.32 6.88 17.20
CA VAL A 186 13.34 5.46 17.62
C VAL A 186 12.27 4.60 16.89
N ASN A 187 11.34 5.24 16.15
CA ASN A 187 10.28 4.67 15.32
C ASN A 187 10.26 5.22 13.88
N ASN A 188 11.38 5.26 13.15
CA ASN A 188 11.40 5.67 11.73
C ASN A 188 10.62 4.75 10.78
N LEU A 189 10.25 3.57 11.25
CA LEU A 189 9.49 2.59 10.49
C LEU A 189 7.99 2.78 10.75
N ILE A 190 7.29 3.33 9.75
CA ILE A 190 5.84 3.45 9.74
C ILE A 190 5.26 2.18 9.14
N THR A 191 4.41 1.46 9.88
CA THR A 191 3.73 0.26 9.37
C THR A 191 2.23 0.47 9.34
N VAL A 192 1.64 0.30 8.15
CA VAL A 192 0.21 0.50 7.89
C VAL A 192 -0.24 -0.56 6.90
N ASP A 193 -1.06 -1.52 7.33
CA ASP A 193 -1.76 -2.52 6.51
C ASP A 193 -1.13 -2.77 5.12
N GLY A 194 -0.09 -3.61 5.11
CA GLY A 194 0.66 -4.01 3.92
C GLY A 194 1.78 -3.07 3.47
N TYR A 195 1.90 -1.88 4.05
CA TYR A 195 2.98 -0.93 3.79
C TYR A 195 3.91 -0.79 4.99
N GLN A 196 5.20 -0.82 4.70
CA GLN A 196 6.28 -0.42 5.61
C GLN A 196 7.01 0.75 4.97
N ALA A 197 7.05 1.89 5.65
CA ALA A 197 7.60 3.11 5.12
C ALA A 197 8.67 3.70 6.03
N GLN A 198 9.71 4.29 5.43
CA GLN A 198 10.75 5.05 6.11
C GLN A 198 10.91 6.40 5.43
N VAL A 199 11.18 7.45 6.22
CA VAL A 199 11.28 8.83 5.74
C VAL A 199 12.72 9.33 5.85
N TYR A 200 13.17 9.98 4.78
CA TYR A 200 14.44 10.66 4.69
C TYR A 200 14.19 12.10 4.23
N HIS A 201 14.79 13.05 4.92
CA HIS A 201 14.75 14.47 4.53
C HIS A 201 16.00 14.79 3.73
N CYS A 202 15.83 15.14 2.47
CA CYS A 202 16.92 15.47 1.56
C CYS A 202 17.00 16.98 1.32
N LEU A 203 18.18 17.54 1.58
CA LEU A 203 18.46 18.98 1.39
C LEU A 203 19.14 19.22 0.04
N SER A 204 18.82 20.35 -0.60
CA SER A 204 19.53 20.75 -1.82
C SER A 204 21.00 21.00 -1.49
N PRO A 205 21.96 20.59 -2.34
CA PRO A 205 23.39 20.88 -2.14
C PRO A 205 23.70 22.38 -1.94
N LYS A 206 22.85 23.27 -2.47
CA LYS A 206 22.98 24.73 -2.31
C LYS A 206 22.64 25.21 -0.89
N ASP A 207 21.70 24.54 -0.22
CA ASP A 207 21.28 24.88 1.15
C ASP A 207 22.19 24.22 2.19
N SER A 208 22.75 23.05 1.88
CA SER A 208 23.75 22.37 2.72
C SER A 208 25.05 23.19 2.92
N ALA A 209 25.38 24.08 1.98
CA ALA A 209 26.56 24.94 2.05
C ALA A 209 26.43 26.11 3.05
N VAL A 210 25.21 26.45 3.48
CA VAL A 210 24.98 27.56 4.44
C VAL A 210 25.26 27.12 5.87
N SER A 211 25.22 25.81 6.18
CA SER A 211 25.47 25.30 7.53
C SER A 211 26.96 25.12 7.88
N TYR A 212 27.87 25.33 6.93
CA TYR A 212 29.31 25.26 7.15
C TYR A 212 30.00 26.58 6.77
N GLN A 213 29.58 27.69 7.37
CA GLN A 213 30.46 28.85 7.51
C GLN A 213 31.04 28.87 8.93
N PRO A 214 32.28 28.41 9.16
CA PRO A 214 32.99 28.81 10.36
C PRO A 214 33.07 30.33 10.34
N LEU A 215 32.68 30.97 11.45
CA LEU A 215 32.80 32.41 11.69
C LEU A 215 34.19 32.91 11.31
N ALA A 216 34.33 33.38 10.07
CA ALA A 216 35.51 34.08 9.62
C ALA A 216 35.47 35.46 10.27
N VAL A 217 36.19 35.58 11.38
CA VAL A 217 36.54 36.86 12.02
C VAL A 217 37.19 37.74 10.96
N SER A 218 36.40 38.69 10.43
CA SER A 218 36.86 39.70 9.50
C SER A 218 37.85 40.63 10.20
N ARG A 219 39.13 40.46 9.92
CA ARG A 219 40.15 41.50 10.14
C ARG A 219 40.15 42.40 8.90
N GLN A 220 39.64 43.62 9.05
CA GLN A 220 39.84 44.71 8.09
C GLN A 220 41.36 45.02 7.97
N PRO A 221 41.90 45.18 6.76
CA PRO A 221 43.10 45.97 6.56
C PRO A 221 42.71 47.39 6.16
N SER A 222 43.12 48.35 6.98
CA SER A 222 43.14 49.77 6.65
C SER A 222 44.05 50.00 5.44
N ALA A 223 43.51 50.52 4.34
CA ALA A 223 44.29 51.05 3.23
C ALA A 223 43.84 52.50 2.99
N TYR A 224 44.76 53.42 3.30
CA TYR A 224 44.67 54.83 2.94
C TYR A 224 45.06 54.99 1.46
N PHE A 225 44.35 55.84 0.73
CA PHE A 225 44.83 56.39 -0.54
C PHE A 225 44.78 57.90 -0.47
N ILE A 226 45.97 58.50 -0.53
CA ILE A 226 46.22 59.92 -0.83
C ILE A 226 46.60 59.94 -2.30
N GLN A 227 45.80 60.61 -3.14
CA GLN A 227 46.16 61.83 -3.90
C GLN A 227 45.09 62.11 -4.96
#